data_AF-A0A2A6C2D9-F1
#
_entry.id   AF-A0A2A6C2D9-F1
#
_cell.length_a   1.000
_cell.length_b   1.000
_cell.length_c   1.000
_cell.angle_alpha   90.00
_cell.angle_beta   90.00
_cell.angle_gamma   90.00
#
_symmetry.space_group_name_H-M   'P 1'
#
loop_
_entity.id
_entity.type
_entity.pdbx_description
1 polymer ?
#
loop_
_entity_poly.entity_id
_entity_poly.type
_entity_poly.pdbx_seq_one_letter_code
_entity_poly.pdbx_strand_id
1 'polypeptide(L)' 'MSSVKLTIMFVICIIACMTPLIVAQCPSSNNARCSVWLQGGFCGSNFYTTLQKQFYCGTQCGLC' A
#
# COMPACT_ATOMS: atom_id res chain seq x y z
N MET A 1 26.15 27.69 -6.73
CA MET A 1 26.31 26.44 -5.95
C MET A 1 25.37 26.37 -4.74
N SER A 2 25.02 27.49 -4.08
CA SER A 2 24.11 27.50 -2.92
C SER A 2 22.63 27.26 -3.24
N SER A 3 22.11 27.77 -4.36
CA SER A 3 20.68 27.64 -4.72
C SER A 3 20.27 26.19 -5.02
N VAL A 4 21.19 25.39 -5.61
CA VAL A 4 20.96 23.98 -5.93
C VAL A 4 20.86 23.14 -4.65
N LYS A 5 21.63 23.49 -3.61
CA LYS A 5 21.63 22.81 -2.31
C LYS A 5 20.30 23.00 -1.57
N LEU A 6 19.70 24.18 -1.68
CA LEU A 6 18.40 24.50 -1.07
C LEU A 6 17.25 23.77 -1.79
N THR A 7 17.28 23.71 -3.12
CA THR A 7 16.29 22.95 -3.91
C THR A 7 16.36 21.45 -3.63
N ILE A 8 17.57 20.89 -3.54
CA ILE A 8 17.77 19.47 -3.19
C ILE A 8 17.24 19.17 -1.80
N MET A 9 17.47 20.05 -0.82
CA MET A 9 16.98 19.87 0.55
C MET A 9 15.44 19.87 0.62
N PHE A 10 14.78 20.74 -0.14
CA PHE A 10 13.32 20.82 -0.19
C PHE A 10 12.70 19.57 -0.81
N VAL A 11 13.30 19.06 -1.89
CA VAL A 11 12.86 17.83 -2.56
C VAL A 11 13.02 16.61 -1.66
N ILE A 12 14.13 16.48 -0.94
CA ILE A 12 14.36 15.38 0.02
C ILE A 12 13.32 15.41 1.15
N CYS A 13 12.96 16.59 1.64
CA CYS A 13 11.96 16.75 2.70
C CYS A 13 10.54 16.33 2.25
N ILE A 14 10.18 16.64 1.00
CA ILE A 14 8.89 16.22 0.41
C ILE A 14 8.84 14.71 0.22
N ILE A 15 9.93 14.10 -0.26
CA ILE A 15 10.01 12.64 -0.47
C ILE A 15 9.93 11.90 0.87
N ALA A 16 10.61 12.37 1.91
CA ALA A 16 10.58 11.79 3.26
C ALA A 16 9.20 11.89 3.95
N CYS A 17 8.33 12.82 3.52
CA CYS A 17 6.98 12.96 4.06
C CYS A 17 5.98 11.98 3.43
N MET A 18 6.27 11.48 2.22
CA MET A 18 5.41 10.55 1.47
C MET A 18 5.70 9.07 1.79
N THR A 19 6.82 8.76 2.45
CA THR A 19 7.24 7.39 2.76
C THR A 19 6.36 6.59 3.75
N PRO A 20 5.54 7.16 4.67
CA PRO A 20 4.76 6.32 5.58
C PRO A 20 3.52 5.66 4.94
N LEU A 21 3.19 5.92 3.67
CA LEU A 21 1.97 5.40 3.03
C LEU A 21 2.04 3.90 2.65
N ILE A 22 3.19 3.25 2.76
CA ILE A 22 3.37 1.88 2.22
C ILE A 22 2.97 0.81 3.25
N VAL A 23 2.99 1.15 4.54
CA VAL A 23 2.69 0.22 5.65
C VAL A 23 1.28 0.40 6.22
N ALA A 24 0.65 1.56 6.00
CA ALA A 24 -0.70 1.85 6.52
C ALA A 24 -1.84 1.16 5.74
N GLN A 25 -1.53 0.48 4.63
CA GLN A 25 -2.53 -0.17 3.78
C GLN A 25 -2.82 -1.62 4.19
N CYS A 26 -2.01 -2.17 5.09
CA CYS A 26 -2.10 -3.52 5.60
C CYS A 26 -2.74 -3.49 6.99
N PRO A 27 -4.05 -3.77 7.12
CA PRO A 27 -4.66 -3.89 8.44
C PRO A 27 -4.03 -5.06 9.20
N SER A 28 -3.98 -4.95 10.52
CA SER A 28 -3.46 -6.00 11.42
C SER A 28 -4.20 -7.33 11.32
N SER A 29 -5.39 -7.33 10.73
CA SER A 29 -6.22 -8.52 10.50
C SER A 29 -6.91 -8.44 9.15
N ASN A 30 -7.03 -9.57 8.46
CA ASN A 30 -7.83 -9.68 7.23
C ASN A 30 -9.32 -9.56 7.53
N ASN A 31 -10.10 -9.18 6.53
CA ASN A 31 -11.56 -9.13 6.62
C ASN A 31 -12.12 -10.54 6.89
N ALA A 32 -13.20 -10.64 7.68
CA ALA A 32 -13.86 -11.91 7.99
C ALA A 32 -14.35 -12.66 6.73
N ARG A 33 -14.63 -11.96 5.63
CA ARG A 33 -15.03 -12.55 4.33
C ARG A 33 -13.86 -12.95 3.46
N CYS A 34 -12.62 -12.66 3.87
CA CYS A 34 -11.44 -12.93 3.08
C CYS A 34 -11.34 -14.40 2.68
N SER A 35 -11.65 -15.34 3.58
CA SER A 35 -11.67 -16.78 3.29
C SER A 35 -12.58 -17.16 2.11
N VAL A 36 -13.77 -16.56 2.03
CA VAL A 36 -14.74 -16.79 0.95
C VAL A 36 -14.25 -16.16 -0.35
N TRP A 37 -13.71 -14.95 -0.27
CA TRP A 37 -13.21 -14.22 -1.44
C TRP A 37 -11.95 -14.87 -2.05
N LEU A 38 -11.07 -15.42 -1.21
CA LEU A 38 -9.90 -16.18 -1.65
C LEU A 38 -10.31 -17.41 -2.48
N GLN A 39 -11.35 -18.14 -2.08
CA GLN A 39 -11.89 -19.26 -2.85
C GLN A 39 -12.39 -18.83 -4.24
N GLY A 40 -12.90 -17.59 -4.36
CA GLY A 40 -13.34 -16.98 -5.61
C GLY A 40 -12.23 -16.29 -6.42
N GLY A 41 -10.96 -16.39 -6.02
CA GLY A 41 -9.84 -15.80 -6.75
C GLY A 41 -9.65 -14.29 -6.53
N PHE A 42 -10.08 -13.75 -5.39
CA PHE A 42 -10.03 -12.31 -5.07
C PHE A 42 -8.66 -11.66 -5.30
N CYS A 43 -7.56 -12.31 -4.90
CA CYS A 43 -6.21 -11.77 -5.12
C CYS A 43 -5.86 -11.59 -6.60
N GLY A 44 -6.36 -12.49 -7.47
CA GLY A 44 -6.15 -12.43 -8.92
C GLY A 44 -7.22 -11.66 -9.68
N SER A 45 -8.27 -11.18 -9.01
CA SER A 45 -9.41 -10.53 -9.67
C SER A 45 -9.04 -9.14 -10.19
N ASN A 46 -9.35 -8.83 -11.44
CA ASN A 46 -9.17 -7.49 -12.01
C ASN A 46 -10.29 -6.51 -11.61
N PHE A 47 -11.35 -6.99 -10.95
CA PHE A 47 -12.43 -6.14 -10.45
C PHE A 47 -12.00 -5.31 -9.24
N TYR A 48 -11.09 -5.84 -8.41
CA TYR A 48 -10.62 -5.18 -7.21
C TYR A 48 -9.27 -4.53 -7.44
N THR A 49 -9.12 -3.29 -6.98
CA THR A 49 -7.82 -2.60 -7.05
C THR A 49 -6.83 -3.23 -6.07
N THR A 50 -5.53 -3.05 -6.31
CA THR A 50 -4.47 -3.53 -5.41
C THR A 50 -4.68 -3.01 -3.98
N LEU A 51 -5.10 -1.76 -3.83
CA LEU A 51 -5.46 -1.14 -2.55
C LEU A 51 -6.61 -1.86 -1.83
N GLN A 52 -7.66 -2.24 -2.55
CA GLN A 52 -8.76 -3.01 -1.98
C GLN A 52 -8.28 -4.41 -1.57
N LYS A 53 -7.43 -5.04 -2.39
CA LYS A 53 -6.86 -6.35 -2.06
C LYS A 53 -5.99 -6.30 -0.81
N GLN A 54 -5.16 -5.27 -0.67
CA GLN A 54 -4.36 -5.00 0.52
C GLN A 54 -5.23 -4.77 1.76
N PHE A 55 -6.26 -3.93 1.63
CA PHE A 55 -7.16 -3.60 2.74
C PHE A 55 -8.01 -4.79 3.21
N TYR A 56 -8.46 -5.66 2.32
CA TYR A 56 -9.36 -6.76 2.70
C TYR A 56 -8.61 -8.06 3.04
N CYS A 57 -7.60 -8.41 2.25
CA CYS A 57 -6.93 -9.70 2.28
C CYS A 57 -5.41 -9.57 2.12
N GLY A 58 -4.81 -8.43 2.44
CA GLY A 58 -3.43 -8.12 2.06
C GLY A 58 -2.43 -9.21 2.43
N THR A 59 -2.51 -9.70 3.67
CA THR A 59 -1.65 -10.78 4.19
C THR A 59 -1.85 -12.11 3.44
N GLN A 60 -3.09 -12.43 3.07
CA GLN A 60 -3.41 -13.68 2.36
C GLN A 60 -3.08 -13.59 0.87
N CYS A 61 -3.13 -12.38 0.31
CA CYS A 61 -2.76 -12.11 -1.07
C CYS A 61 -1.26 -11.84 -1.27
N GLY A 62 -0.44 -11.83 -0.21
CA GLY A 62 0.99 -11.52 -0.27
C GLY A 62 1.29 -10.09 -0.74
N LEU A 63 0.35 -9.17 -0.54
CA LEU A 63 0.49 -7.74 -0.85
C LEU A 63 0.90 -6.92 0.39
N CYS A 64 0.92 -7.63 1.52
CA CYS A 64 1.39 -7.36 2.86
C CYS A 64 2.08 -8.66 3.30
#